data_AF-A0A968B4N3-F1
#
_entry.id   AF-A0A968B4N3-F1
#
_cell.length_a   1.000
_cell.length_b   1.000
_cell.length_c   1.000
_cell.angle_alpha   90.00
_cell.angle_beta   90.00
_cell.angle_gamma   90.00
#
_symmetry.space_group_name_H-M   'P 1'
#
loop_
_entity.id
_entity.type
_entity.pdbx_description
1 polymer ?
#
loop_
_entity_poly.entity_id
_entity_poly.type
_entity_poly.pdbx_seq_one_letter_code
_entity_poly.pdbx_strand_id
1 'polypeptide(L)'
;MNCNKVERHQVLTFFFDGVPTLDGETNAQDSRMSVDPRGRRTRQVGERPGTVWFVHEPWKNRECNLCHKRLDKVQWALPELTAPVPILCYDCHPGSNYAGSVDYVHGPVAVGDCMRCHKQHKSKQEYLLKIPVPDVCYQCHEKADILSIPDHSVESLSKCLECHIGHSSSARGLLKEGWDAEIKADSNESPDSRLGDELLKLLRDDILKKGWNAEIKADSNESPDSRLGDELLKLLRDDI
;
A
#
# COMPACT_ATOMS: atom_id res chain seq x y z
N MET A 1 -40.28 -8.46 18.87
CA MET A 1 -38.93 -8.21 19.43
C MET A 1 -38.96 -8.62 20.89
N ASN A 2 -38.29 -9.70 21.25
CA ASN A 2 -38.32 -10.26 22.61
C ASN A 2 -37.30 -9.51 23.48
N CYS A 3 -37.70 -9.06 24.68
CA CYS A 3 -36.85 -8.30 25.60
C CYS A 3 -35.94 -9.18 26.49
N ASN A 4 -35.67 -10.42 26.07
CA ASN A 4 -34.82 -11.35 26.80
C ASN A 4 -33.34 -11.04 26.51
N LYS A 5 -32.60 -10.58 27.54
CA LYS A 5 -31.19 -10.18 27.45
C LYS A 5 -30.28 -11.35 27.02
N VAL A 6 -30.62 -12.58 27.39
CA VAL A 6 -29.83 -13.78 27.08
C VAL A 6 -29.96 -14.15 25.60
N GLU A 7 -31.20 -14.21 25.10
CA GLU A 7 -31.46 -14.54 23.69
C GLU A 7 -30.85 -13.50 22.74
N ARG A 8 -30.92 -12.21 23.08
CA ARG A 8 -30.31 -11.14 22.29
C ARG A 8 -28.79 -11.28 22.21
N HIS A 9 -28.14 -11.68 23.30
CA HIS A 9 -26.68 -11.85 23.35
C HIS A 9 -26.20 -13.07 22.55
N GLN A 10 -26.97 -14.17 22.58
CA GLN A 10 -26.69 -15.36 21.77
C GLN A 10 -26.74 -15.05 20.27
N VAL A 11 -27.76 -14.31 19.81
CA VAL A 11 -27.86 -13.89 18.41
C VAL A 11 -26.68 -12.99 18.03
N LEU A 12 -26.31 -12.04 18.89
CA LEU A 12 -25.19 -11.14 18.60
C LEU A 12 -23.86 -11.90 18.50
N THR A 13 -23.63 -12.87 19.39
CA THR A 13 -22.38 -13.65 19.41
C THR A 13 -22.27 -14.60 18.20
N PHE A 14 -23.40 -14.99 17.60
CA PHE A 14 -23.41 -15.79 16.38
C PHE A 14 -23.00 -15.00 15.13
N PHE A 15 -23.41 -13.73 15.03
CA PHE A 15 -23.17 -12.90 13.83
C PHE A 15 -21.97 -11.97 13.93
N PHE A 16 -21.49 -11.68 15.13
CA PHE A 16 -20.41 -10.73 15.36
C PHE A 16 -19.34 -11.33 16.26
N ASP A 17 -18.12 -11.41 15.74
CA ASP A 17 -16.95 -11.74 16.56
C ASP A 17 -16.62 -10.56 17.50
N GLY A 18 -16.43 -10.86 18.78
CA GLY A 18 -16.05 -9.86 19.81
C GLY A 18 -17.19 -9.31 20.68
N VAL A 19 -18.34 -9.98 20.74
CA VAL A 19 -19.45 -9.59 21.64
C VAL A 19 -19.05 -9.81 23.12
N PRO A 20 -19.08 -8.77 23.97
CA PRO A 20 -18.71 -8.89 25.39
C PRO A 20 -19.60 -9.88 26.16
N THR A 21 -19.06 -10.59 27.15
CA THR A 21 -19.82 -11.56 27.96
C THR A 21 -20.91 -10.89 28.80
N LEU A 22 -22.03 -11.60 29.02
CA LEU A 22 -23.24 -11.05 29.65
C LEU A 22 -23.05 -10.54 31.08
N ASP A 23 -22.05 -11.06 31.78
CA ASP A 23 -21.88 -10.88 33.22
C ASP A 23 -20.72 -9.95 33.58
N GLY A 24 -20.09 -9.28 32.60
CA GLY A 24 -19.16 -8.17 32.87
C GLY A 24 -17.97 -8.47 33.78
N GLU A 25 -17.66 -9.75 34.05
CA GLU A 25 -16.52 -10.15 34.87
C GLU A 25 -15.32 -10.43 33.98
N THR A 26 -14.39 -9.47 34.04
CA THR A 26 -13.07 -9.52 33.42
C THR A 26 -12.21 -10.62 34.04
N ASN A 27 -11.32 -11.23 33.25
CA ASN A 27 -10.16 -11.95 33.78
C ASN A 27 -9.36 -10.97 34.66
N ALA A 28 -9.58 -11.08 35.98
CA ALA A 28 -9.14 -10.16 36.99
C ALA A 28 -7.77 -10.58 37.52
N GLN A 29 -6.71 -10.17 36.82
CA GLN A 29 -5.39 -10.03 37.41
C GLN A 29 -4.69 -8.85 36.74
N ASP A 30 -4.90 -7.65 37.29
CA ASP A 30 -3.84 -6.76 37.79
C ASP A 30 -4.42 -5.36 38.00
N SER A 31 -4.86 -5.08 39.22
CA SER A 31 -5.26 -3.74 39.67
C SER A 31 -5.07 -3.68 41.18
N ARG A 32 -3.80 -3.66 41.62
CA ARG A 32 -3.50 -3.32 43.01
C ARG A 32 -3.81 -1.83 43.22
N MET A 33 -4.89 -1.55 43.93
CA MET A 33 -5.23 -0.20 44.39
C MET A 33 -4.21 0.24 45.46
N SER A 34 -3.32 1.16 45.11
CA SER A 34 -2.49 1.87 46.10
C SER A 34 -3.24 3.10 46.63
N VAL A 35 -3.29 3.24 47.95
CA VAL A 35 -3.86 4.40 48.63
C VAL A 35 -2.69 5.25 49.13
N ASP A 36 -2.64 6.53 48.74
CA ASP A 36 -1.66 7.49 49.29
C ASP A 36 -1.91 7.67 50.81
N PRO A 37 -0.88 7.88 51.65
CA PRO A 37 -1.03 8.23 53.08
C PRO A 37 -2.05 9.34 53.41
N ARG A 38 -2.49 10.17 52.44
CA ARG A 38 -3.59 11.15 52.61
C ARG A 38 -4.98 10.62 52.27
N GLY A 39 -5.15 9.31 52.07
CA GLY A 39 -6.44 8.66 51.81
C GLY A 39 -7.03 8.92 50.43
N ARG A 40 -6.25 9.48 49.50
CA ARG A 40 -6.70 9.74 48.12
C ARG A 40 -6.51 8.49 47.26
N ARG A 41 -7.61 7.94 46.74
CA ARG A 41 -7.59 6.82 45.79
C ARG A 41 -7.20 7.33 44.41
N THR A 42 -5.99 7.01 43.96
CA THR A 42 -5.57 7.23 42.57
C THR A 42 -5.78 5.94 41.77
N ARG A 43 -6.61 5.99 40.74
CA ARG A 43 -6.73 4.90 39.76
C ARG A 43 -5.48 4.94 38.89
N GLN A 44 -4.52 4.06 39.12
CA GLN A 44 -3.47 3.82 38.12
C GLN A 44 -4.16 3.12 36.95
N VAL A 45 -4.43 3.91 35.89
CA VAL A 45 -4.81 3.36 34.60
C VAL A 45 -3.55 2.69 34.07
N GLY A 46 -3.46 1.36 34.20
CA GLY A 46 -2.39 0.60 33.55
C GLY A 46 -2.40 0.94 32.06
N GLU A 47 -1.27 1.44 31.55
CA GLU A 47 -1.08 1.68 30.13
C GLU A 47 -1.27 0.34 29.41
N ARG A 48 -2.38 0.21 28.67
CA ARG A 48 -2.54 -0.88 27.71
C ARG A 48 -1.33 -0.80 26.77
N PRO A 49 -0.64 -1.91 26.44
CA PRO A 49 0.47 -1.86 25.48
C PRO A 49 -0.05 -1.22 24.20
N GLY A 50 0.35 0.03 23.97
CA GLY A 50 -0.22 0.83 22.89
C GLY A 50 0.17 0.19 21.58
N THR A 51 -0.81 -0.20 20.76
CA THR A 51 -0.52 -0.52 19.35
C THR A 51 0.11 0.73 18.74
N VAL A 52 1.39 0.64 18.37
CA VAL A 52 2.09 1.73 17.69
C VAL A 52 1.47 1.90 16.31
N TRP A 53 0.97 3.10 16.02
CA TRP A 53 0.47 3.45 14.70
C TRP A 53 1.53 4.28 13.99
N PHE A 54 1.89 3.87 12.77
CA PHE A 54 2.62 4.70 11.84
C PHE A 54 1.61 5.63 11.19
N VAL A 55 1.82 6.93 11.35
CA VAL A 55 0.89 7.95 10.89
C VAL A 55 1.59 8.80 9.84
N HIS A 56 0.96 8.96 8.68
CA HIS A 56 1.48 9.78 7.60
C HIS A 56 1.50 11.26 8.05
N GLU A 57 2.56 11.97 7.75
CA GLU A 57 2.78 13.33 8.27
C GLU A 57 1.66 14.33 7.91
N PRO A 58 1.19 14.42 6.65
CA PRO A 58 0.06 15.29 6.29
C PRO A 58 -1.21 14.97 7.09
N TRP A 59 -1.44 13.68 7.40
CA TRP A 59 -2.57 13.27 8.23
C TRP A 59 -2.39 13.69 9.70
N LYS A 60 -1.18 13.53 10.24
CA LYS A 60 -0.82 13.96 11.60
C LYS A 60 -1.04 15.47 11.77
N ASN A 61 -0.69 16.25 10.74
CA ASN A 61 -0.80 17.71 10.73
C ASN A 61 -2.21 18.23 10.38
N ARG A 62 -3.15 17.32 10.07
CA ARG A 62 -4.52 17.65 9.63
C ARG A 62 -4.59 18.47 8.34
N GLU A 63 -3.62 18.29 7.46
CA GLU A 63 -3.53 18.94 6.15
C GLU A 63 -4.36 18.18 5.12
N CYS A 64 -5.62 17.90 5.46
CA CYS A 64 -6.50 17.06 4.65
C CYS A 64 -6.70 17.64 3.24
N ASN A 65 -6.62 18.96 3.11
CA ASN A 65 -6.83 19.69 1.87
C ASN A 65 -5.69 19.55 0.85
N LEU A 66 -4.56 18.95 1.22
CA LEU A 66 -3.49 18.62 0.25
C LEU A 66 -3.96 17.51 -0.71
N CYS A 67 -4.68 16.52 -0.18
CA CYS A 67 -5.16 15.38 -0.96
C CYS A 67 -6.66 15.42 -1.25
N HIS A 68 -7.45 16.07 -0.40
CA HIS A 68 -8.90 16.06 -0.50
C HIS A 68 -9.48 17.46 -0.79
N LYS A 69 -10.48 17.53 -1.67
CA LYS A 69 -11.27 18.74 -1.85
C LYS A 69 -12.11 19.02 -0.60
N ARG A 70 -12.20 20.29 -0.19
CA ARG A 70 -13.12 20.69 0.89
C ARG A 70 -14.55 20.64 0.36
N LEU A 71 -15.29 19.62 0.77
CA LEU A 71 -16.74 19.57 0.54
C LEU A 71 -17.42 20.44 1.60
N ASP A 72 -18.15 21.45 1.14
CA ASP A 72 -18.82 22.45 1.96
C ASP A 72 -20.18 21.99 2.49
N LYS A 73 -20.77 20.89 1.99
CA LYS A 73 -22.19 20.60 2.25
C LYS A 73 -22.63 19.16 2.52
N VAL A 74 -21.76 18.15 2.63
CA VAL A 74 -22.25 16.77 2.84
C VAL A 74 -21.36 15.97 3.79
N GLN A 75 -21.84 15.77 5.02
CA GLN A 75 -21.16 15.02 6.10
C GLN A 75 -20.93 13.52 5.79
N TRP A 76 -21.61 12.97 4.79
CA TRP A 76 -21.58 11.54 4.44
C TRP A 76 -20.91 11.21 3.10
N ALA A 77 -20.46 12.23 2.35
CA ALA A 77 -19.75 12.01 1.09
C ALA A 77 -18.27 11.71 1.36
N LEU A 78 -17.72 10.69 0.69
CA LEU A 78 -16.27 10.48 0.69
C LEU A 78 -15.60 11.73 0.13
N PRO A 79 -14.58 12.28 0.82
CA PRO A 79 -13.93 13.49 0.37
C PRO A 79 -13.23 13.22 -0.97
N GLU A 80 -13.65 13.93 -2.00
CA GLU A 80 -13.09 13.83 -3.35
C GLU A 80 -11.60 14.16 -3.34
N LEU A 81 -10.80 13.50 -4.17
CA LEU A 81 -9.37 13.78 -4.28
C LEU A 81 -9.11 15.05 -5.10
N THR A 82 -8.05 15.79 -4.76
CA THR A 82 -7.63 16.99 -5.49
C THR A 82 -6.97 16.66 -6.84
N ALA A 83 -6.35 15.49 -6.94
CA ALA A 83 -5.75 14.95 -8.16
C ALA A 83 -5.79 13.40 -8.14
N PRO A 84 -5.50 12.72 -9.27
CA PRO A 84 -5.25 11.27 -9.28
C PRO A 84 -4.20 10.85 -8.25
N VAL A 85 -4.39 9.68 -7.64
CA VAL A 85 -3.54 9.16 -6.55
C VAL A 85 -2.03 9.21 -6.86
N PRO A 86 -1.53 8.79 -8.04
CA PRO A 86 -0.09 8.81 -8.29
C PRO A 86 0.50 10.22 -8.19
N ILE A 87 -0.21 11.22 -8.74
CA ILE A 87 0.22 12.62 -8.71
C ILE A 87 0.29 13.12 -7.26
N LEU A 88 -0.74 12.83 -6.46
CA LEU A 88 -0.75 13.21 -5.03
C LEU A 88 0.42 12.62 -4.24
N CYS A 89 0.89 11.43 -4.62
CA CYS A 89 2.04 10.80 -3.99
C CYS A 89 3.35 11.46 -4.48
N TYR A 90 3.52 11.62 -5.79
CA TYR A 90 4.77 12.09 -6.38
C TYR A 90 5.06 13.57 -6.12
N ASP A 91 4.03 14.41 -5.98
CA ASP A 91 4.18 15.84 -5.70
C ASP A 91 4.96 16.10 -4.39
N CYS A 92 4.83 15.19 -3.41
CA CYS A 92 5.53 15.27 -2.12
C CYS A 92 6.64 14.22 -1.93
N HIS A 93 6.56 13.08 -2.61
CA HIS A 93 7.59 12.05 -2.62
C HIS A 93 8.34 12.04 -3.96
N PRO A 94 9.09 13.11 -4.30
CA PRO A 94 9.90 13.13 -5.49
C PRO A 94 11.06 12.14 -5.32
N GLY A 95 11.30 11.28 -6.30
CA GLY A 95 12.44 10.38 -6.22
C GLY A 95 12.54 9.38 -7.34
N SER A 96 13.77 8.90 -7.50
CA SER A 96 14.17 7.83 -8.42
C SER A 96 13.52 6.48 -8.14
N ASN A 97 12.92 6.34 -6.97
CA ASN A 97 12.39 5.10 -6.42
C ASN A 97 10.91 4.90 -6.75
N TYR A 98 10.37 5.53 -7.80
CA TYR A 98 8.95 5.36 -8.15
C TYR A 98 8.74 5.27 -9.66
N ALA A 99 9.06 6.33 -10.39
CA ALA A 99 9.01 6.34 -11.84
C ALA A 99 9.84 7.52 -12.33
N GLY A 100 10.85 7.27 -13.15
CA GLY A 100 11.47 8.32 -13.96
C GLY A 100 12.99 8.32 -14.05
N SER A 101 13.73 7.64 -13.17
CA SER A 101 15.20 7.73 -13.20
C SER A 101 15.96 6.44 -12.88
N VAL A 102 15.31 5.28 -12.98
CA VAL A 102 15.96 3.97 -12.88
C VAL A 102 15.41 3.03 -13.94
N ASP A 103 16.22 2.05 -14.32
CA ASP A 103 15.98 1.19 -15.48
C ASP A 103 14.78 0.25 -15.31
N TYR A 104 14.48 -0.18 -14.08
CA TYR A 104 13.39 -1.12 -13.79
C TYR A 104 12.41 -0.56 -12.77
N VAL A 105 11.13 -0.49 -13.15
CA VAL A 105 10.01 -0.05 -12.31
C VAL A 105 9.08 -1.23 -12.04
N HIS A 106 8.65 -1.37 -10.79
CA HIS A 106 7.72 -2.41 -10.38
C HIS A 106 6.32 -2.17 -10.95
N GLY A 107 5.65 -3.21 -11.43
CA GLY A 107 4.34 -3.14 -12.09
C GLY A 107 3.30 -2.27 -11.37
N PRO A 108 3.00 -2.49 -10.07
CA PRO A 108 2.04 -1.66 -9.33
C PRO A 108 2.40 -0.18 -9.29
N VAL A 109 3.69 0.15 -9.28
CA VAL A 109 4.15 1.55 -9.29
C VAL A 109 4.07 2.14 -10.69
N ALA A 110 4.44 1.36 -11.72
CA ALA A 110 4.37 1.79 -13.12
C ALA A 110 2.94 2.19 -13.55
N VAL A 111 1.92 1.53 -12.99
CA VAL A 111 0.50 1.84 -13.24
C VAL A 111 -0.12 2.77 -12.18
N GLY A 112 0.66 3.22 -11.19
CA GLY A 112 0.18 4.15 -10.17
C GLY A 112 -0.75 3.56 -9.10
N ASP A 113 -0.77 2.23 -8.93
CA ASP A 113 -1.56 1.56 -7.89
C ASP A 113 -0.87 1.57 -6.52
N CYS A 114 -0.54 2.76 -6.03
CA CYS A 114 0.15 2.98 -4.75
C CYS A 114 -0.62 2.34 -3.57
N MET A 115 -1.94 2.38 -3.69
CA MET A 115 -2.86 1.89 -2.67
C MET A 115 -2.91 0.37 -2.63
N ARG A 116 -2.36 -0.37 -3.60
CA ARG A 116 -2.26 -1.83 -3.49
C ARG A 116 -1.52 -2.27 -2.23
N CYS A 117 -0.45 -1.54 -1.90
CA CYS A 117 0.44 -1.86 -0.78
C CYS A 117 0.28 -0.92 0.41
N HIS A 118 -0.01 0.37 0.20
CA HIS A 118 0.02 1.39 1.27
C HIS A 118 -1.36 1.78 1.82
N LYS A 119 -1.37 2.37 3.03
CA LYS A 119 -2.49 3.07 3.71
C LYS A 119 -2.09 4.52 3.97
N GLN A 120 -2.56 5.43 3.13
CA GLN A 120 -2.18 6.84 3.03
C GLN A 120 -2.37 7.71 4.30
N HIS A 121 -3.16 7.27 5.28
CA HIS A 121 -3.38 8.01 6.53
C HIS A 121 -2.56 7.45 7.69
N LYS A 122 -2.76 6.17 7.98
CA LYS A 122 -2.06 5.47 9.06
C LYS A 122 -2.12 3.96 8.86
N SER A 123 -1.10 3.27 9.33
CA SER A 123 -1.08 1.82 9.42
C SER A 123 -0.49 1.36 10.75
N LYS A 124 -0.70 0.08 11.06
CA LYS A 124 0.04 -0.62 12.12
C LYS A 124 1.40 -1.12 11.63
N GLN A 125 1.67 -1.02 10.33
CA GLN A 125 2.90 -1.49 9.69
C GLN A 125 3.78 -0.32 9.31
N GLU A 126 5.09 -0.54 9.36
CA GLU A 126 6.09 0.40 8.85
C GLU A 126 5.81 0.78 7.40
N TYR A 127 6.28 1.96 7.00
CA TYR A 127 6.08 2.51 5.66
C TYR A 127 4.61 2.57 5.23
N LEU A 128 3.68 2.56 6.21
CA LEU A 128 2.24 2.57 5.99
C LEU A 128 1.71 1.36 5.21
N LEU A 129 2.38 0.21 5.24
CA LEU A 129 1.91 -0.97 4.51
C LEU A 129 0.54 -1.46 5.02
N LYS A 130 -0.30 -1.99 4.13
CA LYS A 130 -1.62 -2.54 4.47
C LYS A 130 -1.53 -3.73 5.40
N ILE A 131 -0.55 -4.61 5.14
CA ILE A 131 -0.22 -5.84 5.86
C ILE A 131 1.33 -5.97 5.93
N PRO A 132 1.89 -6.73 6.87
CA PRO A 132 3.34 -6.82 7.04
C PRO A 132 4.03 -7.44 5.83
N VAL A 133 5.34 -7.20 5.73
CA VAL A 133 6.24 -8.01 4.90
C VAL A 133 6.46 -9.33 5.64
N PRO A 134 6.47 -10.49 4.95
CA PRO A 134 6.43 -10.66 3.49
C PRO A 134 5.02 -10.77 2.88
N ASP A 135 3.96 -10.79 3.70
CA ASP A 135 2.60 -11.09 3.24
C ASP A 135 2.09 -10.15 2.15
N VAL A 136 2.47 -8.87 2.17
CA VAL A 136 2.10 -7.91 1.12
C VAL A 136 2.67 -8.30 -0.25
N CYS A 137 3.86 -8.90 -0.28
CA CYS A 137 4.52 -9.37 -1.50
C CYS A 137 3.83 -10.63 -2.04
N TYR A 138 3.41 -11.52 -1.14
CA TYR A 138 2.72 -12.77 -1.46
C TYR A 138 1.28 -12.61 -1.93
N GLN A 139 0.77 -11.38 -2.00
CA GLN A 139 -0.50 -11.11 -2.69
C GLN A 139 -0.41 -11.36 -4.20
N CYS A 140 0.80 -11.33 -4.78
CA CYS A 140 1.03 -11.54 -6.20
C CYS A 140 2.20 -12.49 -6.49
N HIS A 141 3.26 -12.49 -5.67
CA HIS A 141 4.41 -13.37 -5.90
C HIS A 141 4.21 -14.71 -5.21
N GLU A 142 4.21 -15.80 -5.96
CA GLU A 142 4.07 -17.13 -5.39
C GLU A 142 5.38 -17.59 -4.72
N LYS A 143 5.25 -18.17 -3.52
CA LYS A 143 6.42 -18.67 -2.76
C LYS A 143 7.19 -19.74 -3.53
N ALA A 144 6.48 -20.58 -4.30
CA ALA A 144 7.10 -21.64 -5.09
C ALA A 144 7.99 -21.05 -6.20
N ASP A 145 7.51 -20.03 -6.90
CA ASP A 145 8.27 -19.33 -7.93
C ASP A 145 9.49 -18.63 -7.34
N ILE A 146 9.33 -17.97 -6.18
CA ILE A 146 10.44 -17.32 -5.49
C ILE A 146 11.52 -18.34 -5.11
N LEU A 147 11.13 -19.48 -4.51
CA LEU A 147 12.07 -20.55 -4.13
C LEU A 147 12.73 -21.25 -5.32
N SER A 148 12.20 -21.10 -6.53
CA SER A 148 12.82 -21.65 -7.73
C SER A 148 14.08 -20.87 -8.17
N ILE A 149 14.27 -19.66 -7.65
CA ILE A 149 15.42 -18.81 -7.93
C ILE A 149 16.60 -19.28 -7.06
N PRO A 150 17.78 -19.62 -7.62
CA PRO A 150 18.90 -20.22 -6.88
C PRO A 150 19.34 -19.47 -5.62
N ASP A 151 19.28 -18.12 -5.64
CA ASP A 151 19.71 -17.27 -4.52
C ASP A 151 18.62 -17.09 -3.44
N HIS A 152 17.42 -17.64 -3.64
CA HIS A 152 16.36 -17.63 -2.65
C HIS A 152 16.39 -18.89 -1.79
N SER A 153 16.24 -18.70 -0.48
CA SER A 153 16.16 -19.78 0.48
C SER A 153 14.89 -19.66 1.32
N VAL A 154 14.58 -20.69 2.10
CA VAL A 154 13.43 -20.66 3.01
C VAL A 154 13.58 -19.53 4.03
N GLU A 155 14.80 -19.21 4.43
CA GLU A 155 15.11 -18.09 5.33
C GLU A 155 14.83 -16.73 4.67
N SER A 156 15.16 -16.56 3.38
CA SER A 156 14.99 -15.28 2.66
C SER A 156 13.52 -14.90 2.42
N LEU A 157 12.61 -15.88 2.44
CA LEU A 157 11.15 -15.66 2.28
C LEU A 157 10.54 -14.71 3.32
N SER A 158 11.20 -14.45 4.44
CA SER A 158 10.71 -13.50 5.45
C SER A 158 11.29 -12.08 5.30
N LYS A 159 12.27 -11.90 4.40
CA LYS A 159 13.21 -10.78 4.38
C LYS A 159 13.32 -10.14 3.00
N CYS A 160 12.21 -10.07 2.26
CA CYS A 160 12.19 -9.56 0.88
C CYS A 160 12.88 -8.20 0.73
N LEU A 161 12.64 -7.28 1.68
CA LEU A 161 13.19 -5.94 1.67
C LEU A 161 14.64 -5.84 2.17
N GLU A 162 15.31 -6.93 2.52
CA GLU A 162 16.75 -6.91 2.81
C GLU A 162 17.55 -6.73 1.50
N CYS A 163 17.13 -7.42 0.44
CA CYS A 163 17.78 -7.38 -0.87
C CYS A 163 16.98 -6.62 -1.94
N HIS A 164 15.64 -6.60 -1.88
CA HIS A 164 14.80 -5.95 -2.89
C HIS A 164 14.30 -4.56 -2.46
N ILE A 165 13.97 -3.73 -3.45
CA ILE A 165 13.28 -2.45 -3.33
C ILE A 165 11.89 -2.60 -3.94
N GLY A 166 10.83 -2.34 -3.17
CA GLY A 166 9.45 -2.61 -3.59
C GLY A 166 8.89 -1.71 -4.70
N HIS A 167 9.65 -0.72 -5.17
CA HIS A 167 9.17 0.24 -6.16
C HIS A 167 9.97 0.25 -7.46
N SER A 168 11.27 0.55 -7.42
CA SER A 168 12.09 0.63 -8.62
C SER A 168 13.58 0.51 -8.26
N SER A 169 14.39 0.00 -9.20
CA SER A 169 15.85 -0.07 -9.08
C SER A 169 16.50 -0.01 -10.46
N SER A 170 17.79 0.33 -10.50
CA SER A 170 18.63 0.17 -11.69
C SER A 170 18.99 -1.29 -11.98
N ALA A 171 18.78 -2.19 -11.01
CA ALA A 171 19.03 -3.61 -11.17
C ALA A 171 17.75 -4.40 -11.46
N ARG A 172 17.86 -5.41 -12.35
CA ARG A 172 16.78 -6.35 -12.62
C ARG A 172 16.36 -7.07 -11.34
N GLY A 173 15.08 -7.40 -11.22
CA GLY A 173 14.53 -7.97 -9.99
C GLY A 173 14.42 -6.96 -8.86
N LEU A 174 14.62 -5.66 -9.13
CA LEU A 174 14.52 -4.58 -8.15
C LEU A 174 15.51 -4.72 -6.99
N LEU A 175 16.69 -5.25 -7.27
CA LEU A 175 17.71 -5.46 -6.25
C LEU A 175 18.28 -4.12 -5.77
N LYS A 176 18.62 -4.04 -4.48
CA LYS A 176 19.39 -2.92 -3.93
C LYS A 176 20.78 -2.89 -4.54
N GLU A 177 21.39 -1.71 -4.53
CA GLU A 177 22.77 -1.53 -4.96
C GLU A 177 23.71 -2.53 -4.25
N GLY A 178 24.57 -3.20 -5.03
CA GLY A 178 25.53 -4.17 -4.52
C GLY A 178 25.03 -5.62 -4.50
N TRP A 179 23.73 -5.86 -4.69
CA TRP A 179 23.17 -7.21 -4.84
C TRP A 179 23.11 -7.68 -6.30
N ASP A 180 23.47 -6.82 -7.25
CA ASP A 180 23.46 -7.06 -8.69
C ASP A 180 24.85 -7.27 -9.29
N ALA A 181 25.89 -7.34 -8.44
CA ALA A 181 27.29 -7.39 -8.85
C ALA A 181 27.64 -8.63 -9.69
N GLU A 182 26.92 -9.74 -9.50
CA GLU A 182 27.13 -10.99 -10.24
C GLU A 182 26.28 -11.08 -11.51
N ILE A 183 25.05 -10.53 -11.52
CA ILE A 183 24.15 -10.55 -12.69
C ILE A 183 24.69 -9.74 -13.87
N LYS A 184 25.45 -8.66 -13.61
CA LYS A 184 26.07 -7.85 -14.67
C LYS A 184 27.13 -8.60 -15.48
N ALA A 185 27.74 -9.65 -14.93
CA ALA A 185 28.72 -10.47 -15.66
C ALA A 185 28.07 -11.33 -16.76
N ASP A 186 26.82 -11.73 -16.58
CA ASP A 186 26.11 -12.67 -17.47
C ASP A 186 25.15 -11.97 -18.46
N SER A 187 24.88 -10.68 -18.24
CA SER A 187 23.89 -9.89 -19.02
C SER A 187 24.30 -9.54 -20.46
N ASN A 188 25.48 -9.96 -20.93
CA ASN A 188 25.88 -9.82 -22.34
C ASN A 188 25.16 -10.81 -23.29
N GLU A 189 24.32 -11.73 -22.79
CA GLU A 189 23.76 -12.82 -23.62
C GLU A 189 22.27 -13.15 -23.39
N SER A 190 21.40 -12.18 -23.04
CA SER A 190 19.94 -12.44 -23.07
C SER A 190 19.25 -11.71 -24.22
N PRO A 191 18.64 -12.41 -25.21
CA PRO A 191 17.99 -11.79 -26.37
C PRO A 191 16.76 -10.93 -26.04
N ASP A 192 16.12 -11.19 -24.90
CA ASP A 192 14.80 -10.66 -24.54
C ASP A 192 14.84 -9.25 -23.91
N SER A 193 16.02 -8.80 -23.45
CA SER A 193 16.20 -7.45 -22.90
C SER A 193 16.17 -6.36 -23.98
N ARG A 194 16.59 -6.68 -25.21
CA ARG A 194 16.71 -5.70 -26.29
C ARG A 194 15.35 -5.22 -26.80
N LEU A 195 14.35 -6.11 -26.83
CA LEU A 195 12.99 -5.77 -27.29
C LEU A 195 12.23 -4.92 -26.25
N GLY A 196 12.35 -5.25 -24.95
CA GLY A 196 11.72 -4.48 -23.87
C GLY A 196 12.28 -3.07 -23.75
N ASP A 197 13.60 -2.92 -23.85
CA ASP A 197 14.27 -1.63 -23.77
C ASP A 197 13.95 -0.73 -24.97
N GLU A 198 13.80 -1.30 -26.16
CA GLU A 198 13.44 -0.58 -27.38
C GLU A 198 11.97 -0.15 -27.37
N LEU A 199 11.06 -1.00 -26.88
CA LEU A 199 9.64 -0.65 -26.67
C LEU A 199 9.43 0.44 -25.61
N LEU A 200 10.13 0.35 -24.47
CA LEU A 200 10.05 1.38 -23.42
C LEU A 200 10.64 2.71 -23.88
N LYS A 201 11.67 2.69 -24.74
CA LYS A 201 12.24 3.89 -25.35
C LYS A 201 11.29 4.52 -26.37
N LEU A 202 10.63 3.71 -27.19
CA LEU A 202 9.59 4.18 -28.12
C LEU A 202 8.38 4.77 -27.39
N LEU A 203 7.92 4.13 -26.31
CA LEU A 203 6.83 4.64 -25.46
C LEU A 203 7.22 5.94 -24.76
N ARG A 204 8.46 6.04 -24.25
CA ARG A 204 8.98 7.27 -23.63
C ARG A 204 9.06 8.41 -24.64
N ASP A 205 9.58 8.15 -25.84
CA ASP A 205 9.70 9.14 -26.90
C ASP A 205 8.33 9.60 -27.40
N ASP A 206 7.34 8.71 -27.46
CA ASP A 206 5.96 9.04 -27.84
C ASP A 206 5.24 9.87 -26.77
N ILE A 207 5.39 9.51 -25.48
CA ILE A 207 4.85 10.28 -24.34
C ILE A 207 5.48 11.69 -24.27
N LEU A 208 6.80 11.80 -24.51
CA LEU A 208 7.50 13.09 -24.50
C LEU A 208 7.19 13.94 -25.74
N LYS A 209 7.03 13.33 -26.92
CA LYS A 209 6.67 14.05 -28.17
C LYS A 209 5.22 14.51 -28.20
N LYS A 210 4.30 13.71 -27.64
CA LYS A 210 2.87 14.08 -27.60
C LYS A 210 2.57 15.16 -26.58
N GLY A 211 3.50 15.44 -25.67
CA GLY A 211 3.33 16.41 -24.61
C GLY A 211 2.27 15.93 -23.63
N TRP A 212 2.59 15.93 -22.35
CA TRP A 212 1.60 15.72 -21.29
C TRP A 212 0.72 16.97 -21.12
N ASN A 213 0.17 17.48 -22.22
CA ASN A 213 -0.70 18.65 -22.34
C ASN A 213 -1.92 18.31 -23.21
N ALA A 214 -2.45 17.09 -23.09
CA ALA A 214 -3.80 16.83 -23.56
C ALA A 214 -4.74 17.58 -22.60
N GLU A 215 -5.26 18.72 -23.04
CA GLU A 215 -6.39 19.41 -22.44
C GLU A 215 -7.45 18.37 -22.08
N ILE A 216 -7.63 18.11 -20.78
CA ILE A 216 -8.81 17.42 -20.27
C ILE A 216 -9.97 18.41 -20.45
N LYS A 217 -10.52 18.46 -21.66
CA LYS A 217 -11.83 19.06 -21.87
C LYS A 217 -12.84 18.13 -21.22
N ALA A 218 -13.35 18.63 -20.11
CA ALA A 218 -14.39 18.02 -19.32
C ALA A 218 -15.69 17.94 -20.13
N ASP A 219 -15.91 16.84 -20.85
CA ASP A 219 -17.19 16.55 -21.46
C ASP A 219 -17.68 15.16 -21.02
N SER A 220 -18.68 15.21 -20.12
CA SER A 220 -19.74 14.23 -19.88
C SER A 220 -19.37 12.74 -19.62
N ASN A 221 -19.48 12.38 -18.33
CA ASN A 221 -20.22 11.21 -17.82
C ASN A 221 -19.73 9.77 -18.08
N GLU A 222 -18.45 9.55 -18.42
CA GLU A 222 -17.85 8.21 -18.41
C GLU A 222 -16.59 8.15 -17.54
N SER A 223 -16.45 7.07 -16.76
CA SER A 223 -15.30 6.84 -15.89
C SER A 223 -14.01 6.68 -16.73
N PRO A 224 -12.90 7.36 -16.37
CA PRO A 224 -11.64 7.31 -17.14
C PRO A 224 -11.00 5.92 -17.25
N ASP A 225 -11.38 5.00 -16.37
CA ASP A 225 -10.72 3.70 -16.18
C ASP A 225 -11.02 2.67 -17.30
N SER A 226 -12.12 2.85 -18.05
CA SER A 226 -12.50 1.90 -19.11
C SER A 226 -11.75 2.13 -20.43
N ARG A 227 -11.43 3.38 -20.76
CA ARG A 227 -10.88 3.72 -22.09
C ARG A 227 -9.40 3.37 -22.26
N LEU A 228 -8.59 3.51 -21.20
CA LEU A 228 -7.16 3.14 -21.22
C LEU A 228 -6.96 1.61 -21.21
N GLY A 229 -7.81 0.87 -20.50
CA GLY A 229 -7.81 -0.59 -20.53
C GLY A 229 -8.21 -1.14 -21.89
N ASP A 230 -9.21 -0.55 -22.53
CA ASP A 230 -9.73 -1.00 -23.82
C ASP A 230 -8.80 -0.68 -25.02
N GLU A 231 -8.04 0.43 -24.97
CA GLU A 231 -7.03 0.73 -25.99
C GLU A 231 -5.79 -0.16 -25.88
N LEU A 232 -5.32 -0.46 -24.66
CA LEU A 232 -4.21 -1.40 -24.45
C LEU A 232 -4.59 -2.84 -24.86
N LEU A 233 -5.84 -3.26 -24.64
CA LEU A 233 -6.36 -4.56 -25.06
C LEU A 233 -6.61 -4.70 -26.57
N LYS A 234 -6.74 -3.59 -27.30
CA LYS A 234 -6.79 -3.59 -28.78
C LYS A 234 -5.41 -3.71 -29.39
N LEU A 235 -4.43 -2.96 -28.89
CA LEU A 235 -3.05 -3.04 -29.36
C LEU A 235 -2.43 -4.43 -29.16
N LEU A 236 -2.80 -5.14 -28.09
CA LEU A 236 -2.35 -6.51 -27.84
C LEU A 236 -3.08 -7.59 -28.67
N ARG A 237 -4.16 -7.24 -29.38
CA ARG A 237 -4.96 -8.18 -30.18
C ARG A 237 -4.64 -8.13 -31.67
N ASP A 238 -4.04 -7.04 -32.13
CA ASP A 238 -3.68 -6.84 -33.53
C ASP A 238 -2.27 -7.38 -33.87
N ASP A 239 -1.51 -7.86 -32.87
CA ASP A 239 -0.17 -8.45 -32.99
C ASP A 239 -0.11 -9.98 -32.70
N ILE A 240 -1.23 -10.71 -32.84
CA ILE A 240 -1.27 -12.19 -32.86
C ILE A 240 -1.81 -12.70 -34.20
#